data_AF-A0A9Y3VK64-F1
#
_entry.id   AF-A0A9Y3VK64-F1
#
_cell.length_a   1.000
_cell.length_b   1.000
_cell.length_c   1.000
_cell.angle_alpha   90.00
_cell.angle_beta   90.00
_cell.angle_gamma   90.00
#
_symmetry.space_group_name_H-M   'P 1'
#
loop_
_entity.id
_entity.type
_entity.pdbx_description
1 polymer ?
#
loop_
_entity_poly.entity_id
_entity_poly.type
_entity_poly.pdbx_seq_one_letter_code
_entity_poly.pdbx_strand_id
1 'polypeptide(L)'
;MSDSRDSLLEETRRDDVIKPPQITPAHHISWSRCQQNMSVANVKNFSTLPDHIKDFLYYRHCRHFPMLLDIPDKCGGAEGSSDVFLLLVIKSAPVNYDRREVLRKTWAKERLQNGVWIRRLFISGTTGVGFEKKRLNTLLKIEQRENNDILQWDFNDSFFNLTLKQILFLEWMERNCPHARFLLNGDDDVFVNTDNMVEYLLQLKDNDGRKHRFTGWVIRYVGPIREKWSKYYVPVQVYESESYPPYCSGGGYILSGYTALVIYNMSHSIAVLPIDDVYLGMCLAKAGLSPERHGAVRINGLRVPSTTADDYDPCYYRGTLLVHRFLSAKMYYMWNKIHDPNLKCFASG
;
A
#
# COMPACT_ATOMS: atom_id res chain seq x y z
N MET A 1 -87.40 -12.67 23.59
CA MET A 1 -87.19 -12.93 22.15
C MET A 1 -85.69 -12.82 21.94
N SER A 2 -84.96 -13.92 22.16
CA SER A 2 -84.33 -14.77 21.10
C SER A 2 -83.26 -13.99 20.32
N ASP A 3 -81.98 -14.39 20.19
CA ASP A 3 -81.31 -15.67 20.36
C ASP A 3 -79.77 -15.43 20.44
N SER A 4 -78.99 -16.48 20.67
CA SER A 4 -77.56 -16.50 21.06
C SER A 4 -76.53 -16.50 19.91
N ARG A 5 -75.29 -16.01 20.20
CA ARG A 5 -73.93 -16.31 19.59
C ARG A 5 -73.75 -16.00 18.07
N ASP A 6 -72.68 -15.37 17.55
CA ASP A 6 -71.27 -15.77 17.59
C ASP A 6 -70.38 -14.77 16.76
N SER A 7 -69.11 -14.69 17.14
CA SER A 7 -67.85 -14.50 16.37
C SER A 7 -67.57 -13.38 15.31
N LEU A 8 -66.37 -12.79 15.48
CA LEU A 8 -65.30 -12.46 14.49
C LEU A 8 -65.32 -11.14 13.67
N LEU A 9 -64.32 -10.27 13.92
CA LEU A 9 -63.25 -9.75 12.99
C LEU A 9 -62.76 -8.31 13.33
N GLU A 10 -61.42 -8.17 13.37
CA GLU A 10 -60.57 -7.02 12.96
C GLU A 10 -60.70 -5.68 13.75
N GLU A 11 -59.65 -4.91 14.09
CA GLU A 11 -58.26 -4.86 13.66
C GLU A 11 -57.41 -4.07 14.70
N THR A 12 -56.15 -4.49 14.84
CA THR A 12 -55.09 -4.00 15.73
C THR A 12 -54.53 -2.62 15.37
N ARG A 13 -54.34 -1.72 16.37
CA ARG A 13 -53.30 -0.68 16.35
C ARG A 13 -52.09 -1.18 17.16
N ARG A 14 -50.92 -1.26 16.53
CA ARG A 14 -49.62 -1.33 17.20
C ARG A 14 -48.81 -0.12 16.77
N ASP A 15 -48.32 0.63 17.75
CA ASP A 15 -47.34 1.68 17.55
C ASP A 15 -45.99 1.05 17.19
N ASP A 16 -45.47 1.40 16.02
CA ASP A 16 -44.17 0.94 15.51
C ASP A 16 -43.02 1.64 16.25
N VAL A 17 -42.35 0.89 17.11
CA VAL A 17 -41.04 1.24 17.67
C VAL A 17 -40.00 1.07 16.55
N ILE A 18 -39.44 2.18 16.07
CA ILE A 18 -38.33 2.21 15.12
C ILE A 18 -37.13 1.48 15.73
N LYS A 19 -36.82 0.29 15.21
CA LYS A 19 -35.60 -0.45 15.55
C LYS A 19 -34.38 0.22 14.91
N PRO A 20 -33.24 0.31 15.63
CA PRO A 20 -32.00 0.79 15.05
C PRO A 20 -31.55 -0.12 13.88
N PRO A 21 -30.77 0.41 12.92
CA PRO A 21 -30.37 -0.33 11.73
C PRO A 21 -29.63 -1.59 12.13
N GLN A 22 -30.09 -2.74 11.64
CA GLN A 22 -29.37 -3.99 11.79
C GLN A 22 -28.07 -3.89 10.99
N ILE A 23 -26.94 -3.89 11.69
CA ILE A 23 -25.62 -4.09 11.10
C ILE A 23 -25.62 -5.49 10.50
N THR A 24 -25.65 -5.57 9.17
CA THR A 24 -25.42 -6.83 8.45
C THR A 24 -24.02 -7.32 8.77
N PRO A 25 -23.83 -8.60 9.17
CA PRO A 25 -22.50 -9.12 9.43
C PRO A 25 -21.67 -9.05 8.14
N ALA A 26 -20.43 -8.58 8.25
CA ALA A 26 -19.45 -8.58 7.18
C ALA A 26 -19.47 -9.95 6.50
N HIS A 27 -19.82 -9.99 5.22
CA HIS A 27 -19.77 -11.22 4.43
C HIS A 27 -18.33 -11.74 4.49
N HIS A 28 -18.10 -12.79 5.26
CA HIS A 28 -16.88 -13.59 5.17
C HIS A 28 -16.87 -14.25 3.79
N ILE A 29 -16.32 -13.57 2.79
CA ILE A 29 -16.09 -14.15 1.47
C ILE A 29 -15.03 -15.24 1.65
N SER A 30 -15.49 -16.49 1.73
CA SER A 30 -14.63 -17.67 1.73
C SER A 30 -14.10 -17.88 0.30
N TRP A 31 -12.92 -17.35 0.03
CA TRP A 31 -12.23 -17.64 -1.22
C TRP A 31 -11.70 -19.08 -1.18
N SER A 32 -12.06 -19.88 -2.18
CA SER A 32 -11.41 -21.17 -2.38
C SER A 32 -9.90 -20.97 -2.55
N ARG A 33 -9.10 -21.91 -2.02
CA ARG A 33 -7.63 -21.83 -2.17
C ARG A 33 -7.30 -21.80 -3.67
N CYS A 34 -6.49 -20.83 -4.07
CA CYS A 34 -6.07 -20.74 -5.46
C CYS A 34 -5.34 -22.01 -5.89
N GLN A 35 -5.72 -22.56 -7.03
CA GLN A 35 -5.13 -23.79 -7.56
C GLN A 35 -3.97 -23.48 -8.50
N GLN A 36 -3.04 -24.42 -8.61
CA GLN A 36 -1.90 -24.30 -9.51
C GLN A 36 -2.37 -24.41 -10.97
N ASN A 37 -2.00 -23.45 -11.83
CA ASN A 37 -2.30 -23.56 -13.26
C ASN A 37 -1.25 -24.40 -14.00
N MET A 38 -1.50 -25.71 -14.10
CA MET A 38 -0.58 -26.65 -14.74
C MET A 38 -0.35 -26.41 -16.24
N SER A 39 -1.25 -25.68 -16.93
CA SER A 39 -1.07 -25.39 -18.36
C SER A 39 0.20 -24.56 -18.65
N VAL A 40 0.69 -23.80 -17.66
CA VAL A 40 1.86 -22.96 -17.80
C VAL A 40 3.16 -23.77 -17.93
N ALA A 41 3.15 -25.04 -17.52
CA ALA A 41 4.28 -25.96 -17.72
C ALA A 41 4.58 -26.20 -19.21
N ASN A 42 3.63 -25.95 -20.11
CA ASN A 42 3.78 -26.09 -21.55
C ASN A 42 4.44 -24.87 -22.21
N VAL A 43 4.71 -23.79 -21.45
CA VAL A 43 5.40 -22.61 -21.99
C VAL A 43 6.81 -22.97 -22.42
N LYS A 44 7.24 -22.45 -23.58
CA LYS A 44 8.57 -22.71 -24.13
C LYS A 44 9.68 -22.43 -23.11
N ASN A 45 10.57 -23.40 -22.93
CA ASN A 45 11.70 -23.35 -21.99
C ASN A 45 11.32 -23.18 -20.49
N PHE A 46 10.08 -23.49 -20.10
CA PHE A 46 9.62 -23.37 -18.71
C PHE A 46 10.51 -24.13 -17.71
N SER A 47 10.95 -25.35 -18.05
CA SER A 47 11.81 -26.19 -17.21
C SER A 47 13.14 -25.51 -16.84
N THR A 48 13.63 -24.60 -17.68
CA THR A 48 14.91 -23.88 -17.52
C THR A 48 14.82 -22.62 -16.63
N LEU A 49 13.59 -22.25 -16.23
CA LEU A 49 13.33 -21.08 -15.39
C LEU A 49 13.73 -21.37 -13.94
N PRO A 50 14.18 -20.36 -13.16
CA PRO A 50 14.33 -20.48 -11.72
C PRO A 50 13.01 -20.84 -11.05
N ASP A 51 13.05 -21.56 -9.92
CA ASP A 51 11.84 -22.07 -9.27
C ASP A 51 10.90 -20.97 -8.79
N HIS A 52 11.42 -19.83 -8.34
CA HIS A 52 10.59 -18.68 -7.97
C HIS A 52 9.82 -18.09 -9.17
N ILE A 53 10.36 -18.16 -10.39
CA ILE A 53 9.65 -17.76 -11.60
C ILE A 53 8.60 -18.80 -11.99
N LYS A 54 8.92 -20.10 -11.85
CA LYS A 54 7.95 -21.17 -12.11
C LYS A 54 6.75 -21.04 -11.18
N ASP A 55 7.01 -20.86 -9.88
CA ASP A 55 5.99 -20.62 -8.85
C ASP A 55 5.13 -19.39 -9.19
N PHE A 56 5.77 -18.25 -9.49
CA PHE A 56 5.08 -17.04 -9.94
C PHE A 56 4.17 -17.33 -11.14
N LEU A 57 4.67 -18.01 -12.16
CA LEU A 57 3.91 -18.33 -13.38
C LEU A 57 2.72 -19.26 -13.11
N TYR A 58 2.91 -20.28 -12.27
CA TYR A 58 1.84 -21.19 -11.87
C TYR A 58 0.68 -20.49 -11.15
N TYR A 59 0.99 -19.48 -10.33
CA TYR A 59 0.01 -18.76 -9.51
C TYR A 59 -0.27 -17.34 -10.00
N ARG A 60 0.21 -16.94 -11.18
CA ARG A 60 0.07 -15.58 -11.75
C ARG A 60 -1.38 -15.08 -11.82
N HIS A 61 -2.32 -16.01 -11.92
CA HIS A 61 -3.76 -15.76 -12.03
C HIS A 61 -4.44 -15.56 -10.66
N CYS A 62 -3.78 -15.94 -9.56
CA CYS A 62 -4.30 -15.82 -8.20
C CYS A 62 -4.25 -14.37 -7.73
N ARG A 63 -5.42 -13.80 -7.44
CA ARG A 63 -5.55 -12.40 -6.98
C ARG A 63 -6.25 -12.24 -5.63
N HIS A 64 -6.91 -13.30 -5.16
CA HIS A 64 -7.69 -13.26 -3.92
C HIS A 64 -7.07 -14.20 -2.90
N PHE A 65 -6.90 -13.69 -1.68
CA PHE A 65 -6.36 -14.42 -0.56
C PHE A 65 -7.17 -14.10 0.70
N PRO A 66 -7.35 -15.06 1.62
CA PRO A 66 -8.03 -14.79 2.87
C PRO A 66 -7.35 -13.67 3.67
N MET A 67 -8.13 -12.75 4.21
CA MET A 67 -7.64 -11.79 5.19
C MET A 67 -7.47 -12.46 6.56
N LEU A 68 -6.32 -12.24 7.17
CA LEU A 68 -5.97 -12.70 8.51
C LEU A 68 -6.16 -11.61 9.56
N LEU A 69 -5.91 -10.35 9.18
CA LEU A 69 -6.08 -9.14 9.98
C LEU A 69 -6.74 -8.07 9.10
N ASP A 70 -7.81 -7.46 9.60
CA ASP A 70 -8.62 -6.46 8.91
C ASP A 70 -8.90 -5.26 9.84
N ILE A 71 -9.15 -4.09 9.24
CA ILE A 71 -9.42 -2.82 9.94
C ILE A 71 -10.42 -1.97 9.13
N PRO A 72 -11.65 -2.46 8.88
CA PRO A 72 -12.59 -1.80 7.96
C PRO A 72 -12.88 -0.33 8.34
N ASP A 73 -12.80 -0.01 9.63
CA ASP A 73 -13.08 1.33 10.16
C ASP A 73 -11.85 2.26 10.20
N LYS A 74 -10.68 1.88 9.66
CA LYS A 74 -9.46 2.73 9.71
C LYS A 74 -9.69 4.13 9.13
N CYS A 75 -10.50 4.23 8.08
CA CYS A 75 -10.87 5.49 7.45
C CYS A 75 -12.26 6.00 7.89
N GLY A 76 -12.87 5.45 8.93
CA GLY A 76 -14.28 5.71 9.28
C GLY A 76 -15.26 5.06 8.29
N GLY A 77 -14.85 3.97 7.65
CA GLY A 77 -15.59 3.32 6.55
C GLY A 77 -15.62 4.16 5.27
N ALA A 78 -16.47 3.75 4.32
CA ALA A 78 -16.57 4.41 3.02
C ALA A 78 -16.92 5.91 3.15
N GLU A 79 -17.92 6.24 3.96
CA GLU A 79 -18.41 7.62 4.14
C GLU A 79 -17.38 8.52 4.85
N GLY A 80 -16.73 8.00 5.91
CA GLY A 80 -15.72 8.76 6.67
C GLY A 80 -14.41 8.96 5.93
N SER A 81 -14.16 8.20 4.86
CA SER A 81 -12.84 8.17 4.22
C SER A 81 -12.42 9.49 3.58
N SER A 82 -13.35 10.41 3.33
CA SER A 82 -13.08 11.76 2.84
C SER A 82 -12.34 12.67 3.84
N ASP A 83 -12.37 12.31 5.13
CA ASP A 83 -11.60 12.97 6.20
C ASP A 83 -10.12 12.60 6.18
N VAL A 84 -9.75 11.50 5.51
CA VAL A 84 -8.36 11.05 5.38
C VAL A 84 -7.70 11.81 4.23
N PHE A 85 -6.89 12.81 4.59
CA PHE A 85 -6.15 13.58 3.59
C PHE A 85 -4.96 12.81 3.03
N LEU A 86 -4.15 12.20 3.91
CA LEU A 86 -3.00 11.38 3.52
C LEU A 86 -3.06 10.02 4.21
N LEU A 87 -3.24 8.97 3.42
CA LEU A 87 -3.13 7.58 3.88
C LEU A 87 -1.73 7.06 3.59
N LEU A 88 -0.98 6.74 4.65
CA LEU A 88 0.33 6.12 4.54
C LEU A 88 0.15 4.61 4.42
N VAL A 89 0.56 4.04 3.30
CA VAL A 89 0.44 2.63 2.97
C VAL A 89 1.84 2.04 2.87
N ILE A 90 2.23 1.32 3.90
CA ILE A 90 3.62 0.94 4.12
C ILE A 90 3.77 -0.57 3.93
N LYS A 91 4.52 -0.96 2.90
CA LYS A 91 4.88 -2.37 2.67
C LYS A 91 5.85 -2.82 3.75
N SER A 92 5.43 -3.78 4.59
CA SER A 92 6.27 -4.34 5.64
C SER A 92 6.12 -5.85 5.73
N ALA A 93 7.21 -6.56 6.01
CA ALA A 93 7.19 -8.01 6.21
C ALA A 93 6.88 -8.35 7.67
N PRO A 94 6.31 -9.53 7.97
CA PRO A 94 5.95 -9.93 9.34
C PRO A 94 7.07 -9.76 10.37
N VAL A 95 8.32 -10.06 9.97
CA VAL A 95 9.52 -9.98 10.81
C VAL A 95 9.94 -8.56 11.22
N ASN A 96 9.50 -7.53 10.50
CA ASN A 96 9.97 -6.14 10.64
C ASN A 96 9.26 -5.34 11.74
N TYR A 97 9.06 -5.94 12.93
CA TYR A 97 8.40 -5.25 14.05
C TYR A 97 9.14 -3.97 14.45
N ASP A 98 10.48 -4.02 14.53
CA ASP A 98 11.31 -2.87 14.93
C ASP A 98 11.16 -1.69 13.97
N ARG A 99 11.12 -1.97 12.66
CA ARG A 99 10.90 -0.94 11.63
C ARG A 99 9.54 -0.30 11.83
N ARG A 100 8.47 -1.10 11.89
CA ARG A 100 7.10 -0.58 12.10
C ARG A 100 7.03 0.28 13.34
N GLU A 101 7.60 -0.17 14.46
CA GLU A 101 7.59 0.55 15.72
C GLU A 101 8.32 1.91 15.65
N VAL A 102 9.47 1.99 14.98
CA VAL A 102 10.14 3.27 14.71
C VAL A 102 9.28 4.17 13.83
N LEU A 103 8.62 3.61 12.81
CA LEU A 103 7.74 4.37 11.92
C LEU A 103 6.56 5.00 12.69
N ARG A 104 5.94 4.26 13.62
CA ARG A 104 4.87 4.79 14.48
C ARG A 104 5.30 6.01 15.29
N LYS A 105 6.55 6.03 15.74
CA LYS A 105 7.15 7.09 16.56
C LYS A 105 7.72 8.26 15.74
N THR A 106 7.81 8.12 14.43
CA THR A 106 8.46 9.08 13.54
C THR A 106 7.50 9.54 12.44
N TRP A 107 7.91 9.44 11.17
CA TRP A 107 7.20 10.05 10.06
C TRP A 107 5.82 9.44 9.81
N ALA A 108 5.61 8.19 10.22
CA ALA A 108 4.34 7.52 10.02
C ALA A 108 3.34 7.78 11.15
N LYS A 109 3.66 8.60 12.16
CA LYS A 109 2.75 8.96 13.25
C LYS A 109 1.44 9.52 12.71
N GLU A 110 0.32 8.90 13.09
CA GLU A 110 -1.02 9.43 12.81
C GLU A 110 -1.21 10.74 13.58
N ARG A 111 -1.57 11.82 12.86
CA ARG A 111 -1.73 13.17 13.44
C ARG A 111 -2.49 14.09 12.50
N LEU A 112 -2.97 15.20 13.06
CA LEU A 112 -3.29 16.39 12.29
C LEU A 112 -1.98 17.12 11.94
N GLN A 113 -1.78 17.38 10.66
CA GLN A 113 -0.66 18.18 10.15
C GLN A 113 -1.26 19.30 9.31
N ASN A 114 -0.97 20.56 9.62
CA ASN A 114 -1.52 21.74 8.91
C ASN A 114 -3.05 21.65 8.70
N GLY A 115 -3.79 21.17 9.71
CA GLY A 115 -5.24 21.06 9.70
C GLY A 115 -5.82 19.85 8.96
N VAL A 116 -4.99 18.94 8.42
CA VAL A 116 -5.44 17.75 7.69
C VAL A 116 -4.95 16.44 8.33
N TRP A 117 -5.74 15.37 8.23
CA TRP A 117 -5.45 14.09 8.88
C TRP A 117 -4.50 13.20 8.07
N ILE A 118 -3.48 12.69 8.76
CA ILE A 118 -2.62 11.61 8.30
C ILE A 118 -3.02 10.32 9.04
N ARG A 119 -3.32 9.26 8.27
CA ARG A 119 -3.61 7.90 8.77
C ARG A 119 -2.56 6.92 8.28
N ARG A 120 -2.36 5.81 8.99
CA ARG A 120 -1.33 4.81 8.66
C ARG A 120 -1.91 3.40 8.55
N LEU A 121 -1.38 2.66 7.58
CA LEU A 121 -1.55 1.23 7.40
C LEU A 121 -0.23 0.57 7.05
N PHE A 122 0.07 -0.54 7.71
CA PHE A 122 1.06 -1.52 7.27
C PHE A 122 0.36 -2.63 6.51
N ILE A 123 0.87 -2.99 5.33
CA ILE A 123 0.35 -4.10 4.52
C ILE A 123 1.35 -5.24 4.50
N SER A 124 0.87 -6.44 4.83
CA SER A 124 1.70 -7.62 5.08
C SER A 124 1.06 -8.89 4.53
N GLY A 125 1.90 -9.87 4.17
CA GLY A 125 1.48 -11.24 3.94
C GLY A 125 1.82 -12.15 5.13
N THR A 126 2.13 -13.41 4.83
CA THR A 126 2.69 -14.38 5.77
C THR A 126 4.08 -14.78 5.34
N THR A 127 4.94 -15.24 6.24
CA THR A 127 6.26 -15.74 5.88
C THR A 127 6.69 -16.89 6.79
N GLY A 128 7.74 -17.60 6.42
CA GLY A 128 8.20 -18.81 7.10
C GLY A 128 7.30 -20.02 6.84
N VAL A 129 7.63 -21.14 7.51
CA VAL A 129 6.90 -22.42 7.40
C VAL A 129 6.60 -23.01 8.78
N GLY A 130 5.60 -23.89 8.87
CA GLY A 130 5.27 -24.63 10.10
C GLY A 130 5.15 -23.74 11.35
N PHE A 131 5.97 -24.02 12.36
CA PHE A 131 5.98 -23.27 13.62
C PHE A 131 6.44 -21.82 13.49
N GLU A 132 7.33 -21.51 12.54
CA GLU A 132 7.78 -20.13 12.31
C GLU A 132 6.64 -19.26 11.79
N LYS A 133 5.94 -19.72 10.74
CA LYS A 133 4.75 -19.03 10.21
C LYS A 133 3.70 -18.81 11.30
N LYS A 134 3.44 -19.84 12.13
CA LYS A 134 2.53 -19.74 13.28
C LYS A 134 2.99 -18.67 14.28
N ARG A 135 4.28 -18.62 14.61
CA ARG A 135 4.85 -17.64 15.56
C ARG A 135 4.74 -16.22 15.02
N LEU A 136 5.14 -15.97 13.77
CA LEU A 136 5.08 -14.65 13.15
C LEU A 136 3.64 -14.13 13.01
N ASN A 137 2.69 -14.99 12.62
CA ASN A 137 1.28 -14.63 12.57
C ASN A 137 0.71 -14.31 13.97
N THR A 138 1.15 -15.03 15.01
CA THR A 138 0.77 -14.71 16.40
C THR A 138 1.36 -13.37 16.85
N LEU A 139 2.62 -13.08 16.50
CA LEU A 139 3.26 -11.80 16.84
C LEU A 139 2.54 -10.62 16.18
N LEU A 140 2.22 -10.71 14.88
CA LEU A 140 1.43 -9.68 14.18
C LEU A 140 0.04 -9.51 14.80
N LYS A 141 -0.63 -10.59 15.22
CA LYS A 141 -1.92 -10.51 15.92
C LYS A 141 -1.83 -9.76 17.25
N ILE A 142 -0.74 -9.94 18.00
CA ILE A 142 -0.50 -9.21 19.26
C ILE A 142 -0.24 -7.74 18.95
N GLU A 143 0.67 -7.44 18.03
CA GLU A 143 0.98 -6.08 17.59
C GLU A 143 -0.27 -5.33 17.10
N GLN A 144 -1.14 -6.02 16.35
CA GLN A 144 -2.39 -5.48 15.83
C GLN A 144 -3.38 -5.12 16.95
N ARG A 145 -3.45 -5.89 18.05
CA ARG A 145 -4.32 -5.55 19.19
C ARG A 145 -3.91 -4.25 19.87
N GLU A 146 -2.62 -3.94 19.84
CA GLU A 146 -2.06 -2.73 20.47
C GLU A 146 -2.16 -1.52 19.55
N ASN A 147 -1.90 -1.69 18.25
CA ASN A 147 -1.68 -0.58 17.33
C ASN A 147 -2.81 -0.37 16.30
N ASN A 148 -3.62 -1.40 16.04
CA ASN A 148 -4.73 -1.39 15.10
C ASN A 148 -4.38 -0.74 13.75
N ASP A 149 -3.28 -1.15 13.12
CA ASP A 149 -2.73 -0.52 11.91
C ASP A 149 -2.10 -1.49 10.88
N ILE A 150 -2.40 -2.79 10.99
CA ILE A 150 -1.90 -3.85 10.10
C ILE A 150 -3.05 -4.51 9.33
N LEU A 151 -2.95 -4.50 8.00
CA LEU A 151 -3.72 -5.37 7.12
C LEU A 151 -2.86 -6.57 6.73
N GLN A 152 -3.41 -7.78 6.88
CA GLN A 152 -2.69 -9.01 6.60
C GLN A 152 -3.52 -9.98 5.76
N TRP A 153 -2.91 -10.55 4.72
CA TRP A 153 -3.50 -11.60 3.88
C TRP A 153 -2.66 -12.89 3.93
N ASP A 154 -3.30 -14.04 3.72
CA ASP A 154 -2.65 -15.37 3.75
C ASP A 154 -1.97 -15.73 2.42
N PHE A 155 -1.05 -14.89 1.95
CA PHE A 155 -0.12 -15.20 0.85
C PHE A 155 1.33 -15.22 1.36
N ASN A 156 2.24 -15.83 0.61
CA ASN A 156 3.66 -15.80 0.95
C ASN A 156 4.26 -14.42 0.60
N ASP A 157 4.65 -13.67 1.63
CA ASP A 157 5.22 -12.34 1.52
C ASP A 157 6.66 -12.43 1.04
N SER A 158 6.84 -12.19 -0.26
CA SER A 158 8.11 -12.24 -0.95
C SER A 158 8.22 -11.09 -1.93
N PHE A 159 9.45 -10.81 -2.37
CA PHE A 159 9.71 -9.75 -3.36
C PHE A 159 8.84 -9.91 -4.64
N PHE A 160 8.71 -11.13 -5.15
CA PHE A 160 7.93 -11.42 -6.37
C PHE A 160 6.41 -11.32 -6.18
N ASN A 161 5.94 -11.26 -4.92
CA ASN A 161 4.52 -11.10 -4.56
C ASN A 161 4.19 -9.69 -4.08
N LEU A 162 5.10 -8.71 -4.19
CA LEU A 162 4.80 -7.32 -3.85
C LEU A 162 3.65 -6.77 -4.71
N THR A 163 3.57 -7.17 -5.98
CA THR A 163 2.46 -6.78 -6.86
C THR A 163 1.12 -7.28 -6.34
N LEU A 164 1.07 -8.54 -5.89
CA LEU A 164 -0.12 -9.11 -5.27
C LEU A 164 -0.50 -8.35 -3.99
N LYS A 165 0.49 -8.03 -3.15
CA LYS A 165 0.30 -7.20 -1.95
C LYS A 165 -0.38 -5.87 -2.28
N GLN A 166 0.06 -5.20 -3.35
CA GLN A 166 -0.54 -3.94 -3.79
C GLN A 166 -1.97 -4.11 -4.33
N ILE A 167 -2.23 -5.15 -5.12
CA ILE A 167 -3.58 -5.43 -5.65
C ILE A 167 -4.56 -5.69 -4.50
N LEU A 168 -4.17 -6.50 -3.52
CA LEU A 168 -4.99 -6.82 -2.35
C LEU A 168 -5.27 -5.58 -1.50
N PHE A 169 -4.28 -4.71 -1.32
CA PHE A 169 -4.48 -3.43 -0.66
C PHE A 169 -5.47 -2.54 -1.42
N LEU A 170 -5.34 -2.44 -2.75
CA LEU A 170 -6.23 -1.62 -3.57
C LEU A 170 -7.67 -2.13 -3.57
N GLU A 171 -7.86 -3.46 -3.58
CA GLU A 171 -9.18 -4.10 -3.38
C GLU A 171 -9.78 -3.72 -2.03
N TRP A 172 -8.98 -3.74 -0.97
CA TRP A 172 -9.43 -3.36 0.36
C TRP A 172 -9.74 -1.85 0.45
N MET A 173 -8.93 -1.02 -0.19
CA MET A 173 -9.10 0.44 -0.22
C MET A 173 -10.40 0.82 -0.91
N GLU A 174 -10.76 0.18 -2.02
CA GLU A 174 -12.00 0.46 -2.75
C GLU A 174 -13.23 0.35 -1.84
N ARG A 175 -13.23 -0.58 -0.88
CA ARG A 175 -14.35 -0.81 0.03
C ARG A 175 -14.30 0.07 1.28
N ASN A 176 -13.10 0.25 1.84
CA ASN A 176 -12.94 0.79 3.19
C ASN A 176 -12.42 2.23 3.22
N CYS A 177 -11.72 2.67 2.17
CA CYS A 177 -11.14 4.01 2.07
C CYS A 177 -11.28 4.64 0.67
N PRO A 178 -12.45 4.57 -0.02
CA PRO A 178 -12.61 5.00 -1.41
C PRO A 178 -12.38 6.50 -1.63
N HIS A 179 -12.55 7.32 -0.60
CA HIS A 179 -12.46 8.78 -0.69
C HIS A 179 -11.23 9.38 0.00
N ALA A 180 -10.26 8.56 0.42
CA ALA A 180 -8.97 9.06 0.89
C ALA A 180 -8.31 9.89 -0.22
N ARG A 181 -7.90 11.13 0.09
CA ARG A 181 -7.53 12.10 -0.96
C ARG A 181 -6.21 11.77 -1.62
N PHE A 182 -5.20 11.46 -0.80
CA PHE A 182 -3.86 11.08 -1.26
C PHE A 182 -3.37 9.87 -0.49
N LEU A 183 -2.51 9.10 -1.14
CA LEU A 183 -1.78 8.00 -0.53
C LEU A 183 -0.29 8.22 -0.72
N LEU A 184 0.48 7.84 0.29
CA LEU A 184 1.89 7.54 0.14
C LEU A 184 2.05 6.03 0.18
N ASN A 185 2.44 5.42 -0.95
CA ASN A 185 2.91 4.05 -0.95
C ASN A 185 4.43 4.06 -0.80
N GLY A 186 4.96 3.29 0.15
CA GLY A 186 6.40 3.21 0.39
C GLY A 186 6.82 1.92 1.10
N ASP A 187 8.13 1.68 1.09
CA ASP A 187 8.75 0.58 1.83
C ASP A 187 9.01 0.99 3.30
N ASP A 188 9.23 0.01 4.19
CA ASP A 188 9.46 0.27 5.62
C ASP A 188 10.90 0.71 5.98
N ASP A 189 11.77 0.92 4.98
CA ASP A 189 13.14 1.41 5.14
C ASP A 189 13.42 2.73 4.42
N VAL A 190 12.39 3.58 4.27
CA VAL A 190 12.54 4.93 3.73
C VAL A 190 12.32 6.00 4.79
N PHE A 191 13.07 7.08 4.69
CA PHE A 191 12.79 8.29 5.45
C PHE A 191 11.79 9.14 4.66
N VAL A 192 10.72 9.57 5.32
CA VAL A 192 9.69 10.43 4.73
C VAL A 192 9.57 11.70 5.55
N ASN A 193 9.59 12.85 4.89
CA ASN A 193 9.20 14.10 5.52
C ASN A 193 7.71 14.33 5.27
N THR A 194 6.86 13.79 6.16
CA THR A 194 5.40 13.89 6.03
C THR A 194 4.88 15.31 6.21
N ASP A 195 5.63 16.20 6.86
CA ASP A 195 5.29 17.62 6.98
C ASP A 195 5.39 18.29 5.61
N ASN A 196 6.54 18.14 4.94
CA ASN A 196 6.75 18.67 3.59
C ASN A 196 5.77 18.05 2.57
N MET A 197 5.43 16.77 2.72
CA MET A 197 4.46 16.13 1.81
C MET A 197 3.07 16.76 1.94
N VAL A 198 2.62 17.02 3.16
CA VAL A 198 1.34 17.68 3.40
C VAL A 198 1.36 19.10 2.84
N GLU A 199 2.43 19.86 3.06
CA GLU A 199 2.59 21.21 2.48
C GLU A 199 2.54 21.19 0.95
N TYR A 200 3.31 20.30 0.32
CA TYR A 200 3.30 20.11 -1.12
C TYR A 200 1.89 19.81 -1.66
N LEU A 201 1.17 18.88 -1.02
CA LEU A 201 -0.17 18.47 -1.45
C LEU A 201 -1.22 19.56 -1.24
N LEU A 202 -1.11 20.35 -0.18
CA LEU A 202 -2.01 21.47 0.09
C LEU A 202 -1.85 22.60 -0.93
N GLN A 203 -0.65 22.78 -1.49
CA GLN A 203 -0.35 23.77 -2.53
C GLN A 203 -0.83 23.36 -3.93
N LEU A 204 -1.22 22.10 -4.14
CA LEU A 204 -1.77 21.66 -5.41
C LEU A 204 -3.12 22.33 -5.69
N LYS A 205 -3.29 22.82 -6.92
CA LYS A 205 -4.62 23.17 -7.43
C LYS A 205 -5.46 21.89 -7.51
N ASP A 206 -6.72 21.99 -7.09
CA ASP A 206 -7.69 20.89 -7.07
C ASP A 206 -7.20 19.68 -6.26
N ASN A 207 -6.88 19.90 -4.99
CA ASN A 207 -6.34 18.89 -4.07
C ASN A 207 -7.42 18.00 -3.40
N ASP A 208 -8.57 17.84 -4.04
CA ASP A 208 -9.69 17.04 -3.53
C ASP A 208 -9.51 15.52 -3.74
N GLY A 209 -8.38 15.11 -4.34
CA GLY A 209 -8.04 13.71 -4.59
C GLY A 209 -8.75 13.08 -5.80
N ARG A 210 -9.55 13.84 -6.55
CA ARG A 210 -10.37 13.33 -7.67
C ARG A 210 -9.69 13.41 -9.03
N LYS A 211 -8.54 14.08 -9.11
CA LYS A 211 -7.74 14.22 -10.34
C LYS A 211 -6.51 13.34 -10.29
N HIS A 212 -6.04 12.96 -11.48
CA HIS A 212 -4.83 12.16 -11.61
C HIS A 212 -3.63 12.81 -10.93
N ARG A 213 -3.02 12.07 -10.01
CA ARG A 213 -1.69 12.34 -9.45
C ARG A 213 -1.00 11.00 -9.24
N PHE A 214 0.20 10.89 -9.79
CA PHE A 214 1.15 9.82 -9.50
C PHE A 214 2.53 10.45 -9.55
N THR A 215 3.12 10.71 -8.39
CA THR A 215 4.30 11.54 -8.28
C THR A 215 5.40 10.81 -7.51
N GLY A 216 6.62 10.75 -8.06
CA GLY A 216 7.74 10.04 -7.43
C GLY A 216 9.05 10.17 -8.21
N TRP A 217 9.97 9.21 -8.02
CA TRP A 217 11.14 9.10 -8.88
C TRP A 217 10.80 8.27 -10.13
N VAL A 218 10.56 8.96 -11.24
CA VAL A 218 10.14 8.31 -12.50
C VAL A 218 11.34 7.70 -13.22
N ILE A 219 11.23 6.40 -13.52
CA ILE A 219 12.14 5.65 -14.38
C ILE A 219 11.53 5.57 -15.78
N ARG A 220 12.35 5.78 -16.81
CA ARG A 220 11.95 5.77 -18.23
C ARG A 220 13.02 5.07 -19.06
N TYR A 221 12.63 4.58 -20.24
CA TYR A 221 13.54 4.01 -21.23
C TYR A 221 14.35 2.81 -20.70
N VAL A 222 13.70 1.97 -19.89
CA VAL A 222 14.27 0.73 -19.36
C VAL A 222 13.40 -0.46 -19.76
N GLY A 223 13.96 -1.66 -19.68
CA GLY A 223 13.28 -2.92 -19.97
C GLY A 223 13.52 -3.97 -18.89
N PRO A 224 12.95 -5.17 -19.07
CA PRO A 224 13.18 -6.30 -18.19
C PRO A 224 14.66 -6.68 -18.13
N ILE A 225 15.17 -6.95 -16.94
CA ILE A 225 16.52 -7.51 -16.76
C ILE A 225 16.43 -9.02 -17.08
N ARG A 226 17.22 -9.51 -18.02
CA ARG A 226 17.17 -10.90 -18.52
C ARG A 226 18.25 -11.79 -17.90
N GLU A 227 19.09 -11.23 -17.04
CA GLU A 227 20.15 -11.90 -16.30
C GLU A 227 19.59 -12.63 -15.07
N LYS A 228 19.67 -13.97 -15.07
CA LYS A 228 19.07 -14.83 -14.02
C LYS A 228 19.56 -14.57 -12.59
N TRP A 229 20.75 -13.97 -12.42
CA TRP A 229 21.31 -13.65 -11.11
C TRP A 229 20.76 -12.35 -10.52
N SER A 230 20.09 -11.52 -11.33
CA SER A 230 19.52 -10.27 -10.85
C SER A 230 18.27 -10.54 -10.00
N LYS A 231 18.16 -9.83 -8.87
CA LYS A 231 16.92 -9.77 -8.07
C LYS A 231 15.71 -9.34 -8.92
N TYR A 232 15.96 -8.54 -9.96
CA TYR A 232 14.95 -7.98 -10.86
C TYR A 232 14.80 -8.78 -12.16
N TYR A 233 15.26 -10.03 -12.19
CA TYR A 233 15.15 -10.90 -13.36
C TYR A 233 13.69 -11.12 -13.76
N VAL A 234 13.37 -10.79 -15.02
CA VAL A 234 12.06 -11.03 -15.63
C VAL A 234 12.29 -11.69 -16.99
N PRO A 235 11.99 -12.99 -17.15
CA PRO A 235 12.15 -13.68 -18.42
C PRO A 235 11.09 -13.31 -19.46
N VAL A 236 11.38 -13.63 -20.72
CA VAL A 236 10.44 -13.43 -21.86
C VAL A 236 9.11 -14.15 -21.64
N GLN A 237 9.12 -15.31 -20.97
CA GLN A 237 7.92 -16.08 -20.60
C GLN A 237 6.99 -15.34 -19.64
N VAL A 238 7.52 -14.39 -18.87
CA VAL A 238 6.74 -13.55 -17.96
C VAL A 238 6.29 -12.27 -18.68
N TYR A 239 7.20 -11.66 -19.41
CA TYR A 239 6.97 -10.40 -20.13
C TYR A 239 7.83 -10.34 -21.40
N GLU A 240 7.16 -10.42 -22.56
CA GLU A 240 7.81 -10.52 -23.87
C GLU A 240 8.41 -9.20 -24.35
N SER A 241 7.79 -8.06 -24.03
CA SER A 241 8.30 -6.75 -24.44
C SER A 241 9.67 -6.47 -23.83
N GLU A 242 10.54 -5.85 -24.62
CA GLU A 242 11.87 -5.39 -24.21
C GLU A 242 11.85 -4.01 -23.53
N SER A 243 10.66 -3.43 -23.33
CA SER A 243 10.50 -2.11 -22.72
C SER A 243 9.37 -2.08 -21.70
N TYR A 244 9.58 -1.32 -20.63
CA TYR A 244 8.55 -1.00 -19.65
C TYR A 244 7.97 0.40 -19.89
N PRO A 245 6.67 0.61 -19.59
CA PRO A 245 6.12 1.96 -19.55
C PRO A 245 6.78 2.77 -18.42
N PRO A 246 6.74 4.11 -18.45
CA PRO A 246 7.20 4.94 -17.35
C PRO A 246 6.53 4.55 -16.02
N TYR A 247 7.32 4.43 -14.97
CA TYR A 247 6.85 4.07 -13.62
C TYR A 247 7.64 4.82 -12.55
N CYS A 248 7.08 4.98 -11.35
CA CYS A 248 7.85 5.47 -10.20
C CYS A 248 8.54 4.31 -9.50
N SER A 249 9.79 4.50 -9.07
CA SER A 249 10.52 3.50 -8.28
C SER A 249 9.90 3.24 -6.90
N GLY A 250 10.04 2.01 -6.42
CA GLY A 250 9.32 1.46 -5.26
C GLY A 250 9.78 1.88 -3.89
N GLY A 251 10.87 2.65 -3.79
CA GLY A 251 11.21 3.33 -2.53
C GLY A 251 10.07 4.24 -2.06
N GLY A 252 9.26 4.76 -2.97
CA GLY A 252 7.95 5.30 -2.64
C GLY A 252 7.47 6.38 -3.58
N TYR A 253 6.16 6.57 -3.60
CA TYR A 253 5.46 7.47 -4.49
C TYR A 253 4.13 7.93 -3.89
N ILE A 254 3.71 9.12 -4.30
CA ILE A 254 2.45 9.73 -3.89
C ILE A 254 1.43 9.52 -5.01
N LEU A 255 0.20 9.17 -4.65
CA LEU A 255 -0.89 9.05 -5.60
C LEU A 255 -2.17 9.69 -5.04
N SER A 256 -3.00 10.25 -5.92
CA SER A 256 -4.38 10.62 -5.55
C SER A 256 -5.22 9.36 -5.31
N GLY A 257 -6.26 9.44 -4.49
CA GLY A 257 -7.28 8.38 -4.36
C GLY A 257 -7.86 7.95 -5.70
N TYR A 258 -8.20 8.91 -6.57
CA TYR A 258 -8.65 8.64 -7.95
C TYR A 258 -7.68 7.71 -8.72
N THR A 259 -6.39 8.04 -8.73
CA THR A 259 -5.38 7.23 -9.44
C THR A 259 -5.23 5.84 -8.84
N ALA A 260 -5.36 5.70 -7.52
CA ALA A 260 -5.34 4.39 -6.84
C ALA A 260 -6.44 3.47 -7.41
N LEU A 261 -7.67 3.99 -7.47
CA LEU A 261 -8.84 3.24 -7.95
C LEU A 261 -8.77 2.98 -9.46
N VAL A 262 -8.24 3.91 -10.25
CA VAL A 262 -7.98 3.68 -11.68
C VAL A 262 -6.99 2.53 -11.88
N ILE A 263 -5.89 2.52 -11.11
CA ILE A 263 -4.92 1.43 -11.15
C ILE A 263 -5.58 0.11 -10.77
N TYR A 264 -6.38 0.08 -9.71
CA TYR A 264 -7.11 -1.12 -9.30
C TYR A 264 -8.00 -1.65 -10.43
N ASN A 265 -8.82 -0.78 -11.01
CA ASN A 265 -9.71 -1.14 -12.10
C ASN A 265 -8.94 -1.70 -13.32
N MET A 266 -7.82 -1.06 -13.70
CA MET A 266 -6.98 -1.57 -14.79
C MET A 266 -6.31 -2.90 -14.47
N SER A 267 -5.97 -3.14 -13.19
CA SER A 267 -5.27 -4.34 -12.74
C SER A 267 -6.01 -5.63 -13.11
N HIS A 268 -7.35 -5.62 -13.12
CA HIS A 268 -8.19 -6.78 -13.44
C HIS A 268 -7.90 -7.36 -14.83
N SER A 269 -7.46 -6.53 -15.77
CA SER A 269 -7.27 -6.88 -17.18
C SER A 269 -5.80 -6.91 -17.60
N ILE A 270 -4.87 -6.80 -16.66
CA ILE A 270 -3.42 -6.85 -16.91
C ILE A 270 -2.84 -8.02 -16.13
N ALA A 271 -2.22 -8.97 -16.84
CA ALA A 271 -1.54 -10.10 -16.22
C ALA A 271 -0.47 -9.62 -15.23
N VAL A 272 -0.49 -10.15 -14.00
CA VAL A 272 0.41 -9.75 -12.91
C VAL A 272 1.88 -9.80 -13.39
N LEU A 273 2.69 -8.83 -12.99
CA LEU A 273 4.13 -8.80 -13.21
C LEU A 273 4.81 -8.87 -11.83
N PRO A 274 5.95 -9.56 -11.65
CA PRO A 274 6.56 -9.72 -10.32
C PRO A 274 7.25 -8.45 -9.80
N ILE A 275 7.35 -7.40 -10.61
CA ILE A 275 7.90 -6.10 -10.22
C ILE A 275 6.73 -5.15 -9.99
N ASP A 276 6.42 -4.84 -8.74
CA ASP A 276 5.22 -4.10 -8.32
C ASP A 276 5.16 -2.72 -8.96
N ASP A 277 6.25 -1.97 -8.90
CA ASP A 277 6.29 -0.61 -9.43
C ASP A 277 6.02 -0.55 -10.94
N VAL A 278 6.62 -1.48 -11.67
CA VAL A 278 6.42 -1.61 -13.11
C VAL A 278 4.98 -2.00 -13.41
N TYR A 279 4.41 -2.93 -12.62
CA TYR A 279 3.00 -3.32 -12.78
C TYR A 279 2.04 -2.14 -12.60
N LEU A 280 2.29 -1.27 -11.61
CA LEU A 280 1.49 -0.06 -11.42
C LEU A 280 1.66 0.91 -12.61
N GLY A 281 2.88 1.04 -13.13
CA GLY A 281 3.15 1.78 -14.37
C GLY A 281 2.41 1.22 -15.58
N MET A 282 2.30 -0.11 -15.71
CA MET A 282 1.49 -0.76 -16.75
C MET A 282 0.00 -0.45 -16.62
N CYS A 283 -0.54 -0.50 -15.39
CA CYS A 283 -1.92 -0.13 -15.11
C CYS A 283 -2.18 1.34 -15.48
N LEU A 284 -1.25 2.22 -15.14
CA LEU A 284 -1.35 3.64 -15.43
C LEU A 284 -1.31 3.93 -16.93
N ALA A 285 -0.37 3.32 -17.64
CA ALA A 285 -0.25 3.44 -19.09
C ALA A 285 -1.49 2.91 -19.81
N LYS A 286 -2.09 1.81 -19.34
CA LYS A 286 -3.36 1.29 -19.89
C LYS A 286 -4.51 2.28 -19.74
N ALA A 287 -4.53 3.06 -18.67
CA ALA A 287 -5.50 4.14 -18.46
C ALA A 287 -5.21 5.41 -19.28
N GLY A 288 -4.14 5.44 -20.08
CA GLY A 288 -3.71 6.65 -20.81
C GLY A 288 -3.10 7.73 -19.90
N LEU A 289 -2.66 7.35 -18.69
CA LEU A 289 -2.07 8.23 -17.70
C LEU A 289 -0.56 8.00 -17.59
N SER A 290 0.17 8.90 -16.95
CA SER A 290 1.63 8.81 -16.82
C SER A 290 2.13 9.40 -15.51
N PRO A 291 3.20 8.85 -14.90
CA PRO A 291 3.72 9.37 -13.65
C PRO A 291 4.55 10.64 -13.86
N GLU A 292 4.53 11.50 -12.84
CA GLU A 292 5.24 12.77 -12.77
C GLU A 292 6.46 12.67 -11.85
N ARG A 293 7.59 13.25 -12.29
CA ARG A 293 8.80 13.27 -11.49
C ARG A 293 8.74 14.35 -10.42
N HIS A 294 9.13 14.02 -9.19
CA HIS A 294 9.35 15.01 -8.13
C HIS A 294 10.80 15.08 -7.70
N GLY A 295 11.38 16.28 -7.76
CA GLY A 295 12.80 16.49 -7.45
C GLY A 295 13.19 16.13 -6.01
N ALA A 296 12.26 16.23 -5.06
CA ALA A 296 12.53 15.94 -3.65
C ALA A 296 12.33 14.47 -3.24
N VAL A 297 12.00 13.57 -4.18
CA VAL A 297 11.99 12.12 -3.94
C VAL A 297 13.35 11.56 -4.36
N ARG A 298 14.04 10.85 -3.48
CA ARG A 298 15.43 10.37 -3.66
C ARG A 298 15.52 8.87 -3.38
N ILE A 299 15.60 8.06 -4.42
CA ILE A 299 15.60 6.59 -4.28
C ILE A 299 17.00 5.97 -4.10
N ASN A 300 18.06 6.70 -4.45
CA ASN A 300 19.45 6.25 -4.42
C ASN A 300 20.26 6.97 -3.33
N GLY A 301 19.61 7.25 -2.20
CA GLY A 301 20.16 8.10 -1.15
C GLY A 301 20.19 9.58 -1.55
N LEU A 302 20.72 10.40 -0.64
CA LEU A 302 20.99 11.80 -0.89
C LEU A 302 22.49 11.98 -1.07
N ARG A 303 22.91 12.60 -2.18
CA ARG A 303 24.32 12.93 -2.39
C ARG A 303 24.63 14.20 -1.61
N VAL A 304 25.35 14.07 -0.51
CA VAL A 304 25.87 15.22 0.25
C VAL A 304 27.09 15.79 -0.50
N PRO A 305 27.08 17.08 -0.88
CA PRO A 305 28.11 17.66 -1.74
C PRO A 305 29.44 17.96 -1.04
N SER A 306 29.59 17.60 0.23
CA SER A 306 30.83 17.79 1.00
C SER A 306 31.37 16.46 1.49
N THR A 307 32.67 16.21 1.25
CA THR A 307 33.38 15.02 1.76
C THR A 307 33.72 15.13 3.26
N THR A 308 33.51 16.29 3.87
CA THR A 308 33.75 16.54 5.30
C THR A 308 32.47 16.66 6.12
N ALA A 309 31.31 16.71 5.46
CA ALA A 309 30.01 16.72 6.14
C ALA A 309 29.56 15.29 6.42
N ASP A 310 28.79 15.12 7.50
CA ASP A 310 28.12 13.86 7.79
C ASP A 310 27.04 13.59 6.72
N ASP A 311 27.02 12.38 6.16
CA ASP A 311 25.96 11.92 5.24
C ASP A 311 24.56 11.99 5.87
N TYR A 312 24.48 12.11 7.20
CA TYR A 312 23.25 12.27 7.98
C TYR A 312 23.06 13.68 8.57
N ASP A 313 23.73 14.70 8.04
CA ASP A 313 23.44 16.09 8.40
C ASP A 313 21.98 16.43 8.01
N PRO A 314 21.10 16.72 9.00
CA PRO A 314 19.67 16.94 8.77
C PRO A 314 19.35 18.11 7.84
N CYS A 315 20.27 19.06 7.66
CA CYS A 315 20.05 20.21 6.79
C CYS A 315 19.90 19.83 5.32
N TYR A 316 20.60 18.80 4.86
CA TYR A 316 20.43 18.31 3.48
C TYR A 316 19.09 17.59 3.26
N TYR A 317 18.54 16.99 4.31
CA TYR A 317 17.29 16.24 4.24
C TYR A 317 16.06 17.13 4.38
N ARG A 318 16.21 18.37 4.89
CA ARG A 318 15.09 19.24 5.26
C ARG A 318 14.13 19.52 4.13
N GLY A 319 14.63 19.70 2.90
CA GLY A 319 13.82 19.95 1.70
C GLY A 319 13.39 18.69 0.95
N THR A 320 13.67 17.49 1.46
CA THR A 320 13.28 16.24 0.81
C THR A 320 11.84 15.87 1.14
N LEU A 321 11.19 15.07 0.28
CA LEU A 321 9.94 14.40 0.59
C LEU A 321 10.21 12.97 1.06
N LEU A 322 11.05 12.25 0.34
CA LEU A 322 11.35 10.85 0.60
C LEU A 322 12.79 10.54 0.25
N VAL A 323 13.48 9.78 1.10
CA VAL A 323 14.82 9.26 0.84
C VAL A 323 14.91 7.77 1.18
N HIS A 324 15.30 6.96 0.19
CA HIS A 324 15.66 5.56 0.39
C HIS A 324 17.20 5.43 0.42
N ARG A 325 17.84 4.70 1.33
CA ARG A 325 17.31 3.86 2.40
C ARG A 325 17.81 4.28 3.78
N PHE A 326 17.05 3.96 4.82
CA PHE A 326 17.34 4.25 6.21
C PHE A 326 17.16 3.00 7.09
N LEU A 327 18.11 2.77 7.99
CA LEU A 327 17.96 1.82 9.07
C LEU A 327 17.13 2.43 10.20
N SER A 328 16.44 1.60 10.99
CA SER A 328 15.52 2.02 12.07
C SER A 328 16.13 3.09 13.00
N ALA A 329 17.33 2.85 13.54
CA ALA A 329 17.99 3.81 14.42
C ALA A 329 18.34 5.14 13.74
N LYS A 330 18.82 5.08 12.49
CA LYS A 330 19.18 6.28 11.70
C LYS A 330 17.94 7.09 11.33
N MET A 331 16.83 6.40 11.04
CA MET A 331 15.55 7.03 10.77
C MET A 331 15.00 7.78 11.98
N TYR A 332 15.06 7.13 13.15
CA TYR A 332 14.68 7.75 14.42
C TYR A 332 15.55 8.98 14.71
N TYR A 333 16.87 8.86 14.58
CA TYR A 333 17.79 9.98 14.73
C TYR A 333 17.47 11.14 13.78
N MET A 334 17.37 10.85 12.47
CA MET A 334 17.14 11.85 11.43
C MET A 334 15.81 12.58 11.65
N TRP A 335 14.73 11.85 11.96
CA TRP A 335 13.43 12.45 12.26
C TRP A 335 13.51 13.44 13.43
N ASN A 336 14.15 13.07 14.54
CA ASN A 336 14.27 13.95 15.69
C ASN A 336 15.18 15.16 15.39
N LYS A 337 16.24 14.97 14.60
CA LYS A 337 17.17 16.06 14.26
C LYS A 337 16.57 17.08 13.31
N ILE A 338 15.79 16.65 12.33
CA ILE A 338 15.18 17.57 11.36
C ILE A 338 14.08 18.43 11.99
N HIS A 339 13.46 17.95 13.08
CA HIS A 339 12.44 18.67 13.86
C HIS A 339 13.02 19.36 15.11
N ASP A 340 14.35 19.38 15.30
CA ASP A 340 14.96 20.13 16.39
C ASP A 340 14.78 21.65 16.13
N PRO A 341 14.07 22.39 17.00
CA PRO A 341 13.85 23.83 16.81
C PRO A 341 15.16 24.64 16.84
N ASN A 342 16.24 24.06 17.37
CA ASN A 342 17.56 24.68 17.40
C ASN A 342 18.41 24.34 16.17
N LEU A 343 17.89 23.52 15.24
CA LEU A 343 18.61 23.17 14.02
C LEU A 343 18.81 24.43 13.16
N LYS A 344 20.07 24.86 13.04
CA LYS A 344 20.48 25.97 12.18
C LYS A 344 21.06 25.42 10.89
N CYS A 345 20.30 25.55 9.81
CA CYS A 345 20.80 25.28 8.47
C CYS A 345 21.25 26.58 7.83
N PHE A 346 22.53 26.67 7.50
CA PHE A 346 23.01 27.78 6.69
C PHE A 346 22.51 27.56 5.27
N ALA A 347 21.89 28.58 4.67
CA ALA A 347 21.54 28.54 3.26
C ALA A 347 22.83 28.26 2.47
N SER A 348 22.81 27.18 1.69
CA SER A 348 23.83 26.98 0.66
C SER A 348 23.66 28.15 -0.31
N GLY A 349 24.67 29.04 -0.37
CA GLY A 349 24.70 30.14 -1.33
C GLY A 349 24.70 29.65 -2.77
#